data_AF-A0A7V8NNV5-F1
#
_entry.id   AF-A0A7V8NNV5-F1
#
_cell.length_a   1.000
_cell.length_b   1.000
_cell.length_c   1.000
_cell.angle_alpha   90.00
_cell.angle_beta   90.00
_cell.angle_gamma   90.00
#
_symmetry.space_group_name_H-M   'P 1'
#
loop_
_entity.id
_entity.type
_entity.pdbx_description
1 polymer ?
#
loop_
_entity_poly.entity_id
_entity_poly.type
_entity_poly.pdbx_seq_one_letter_code
_entity_poly.pdbx_strand_id
1 'polypeptide(L)'
;MRNNPHLKAIFPVVSGDDDYRDRYYSRGGAVKLGHRLQWMAENLRTPGYEPDFNRFVWHLPLRTSDRAATGATSEAYQQAMNHPTFDRFWRAISTQEHLEKIRIPVFAVGGWYDNYVQSDIEAYVTLRKTTGTNRLLIGPWPHNMSYKFADADFGPEAAVPVRRLQLQWFDQWLAGKETPLTAVPPLKVFVMGANQWLETQEWPPAEARPAVLYLDSNGHANTVAGDGRLRRGLSPRVTEDVYTYDPRNPVPTRGGAVCCNPRVFPWG
;
A
#
# COMPACT_ATOMS: atom_id res chain seq x y z
N MET A 1 23.55 2.45 11.90
CA MET A 1 24.72 1.78 11.30
C MET A 1 24.34 1.30 9.91
N ARG A 2 25.05 1.72 8.85
CA ARG A 2 24.82 1.24 7.47
C ARG A 2 25.75 0.06 7.18
N ASN A 3 25.32 -0.90 6.35
CA ASN A 3 26.13 -2.05 5.89
C ASN A 3 26.72 -2.93 7.00
N ASN A 4 25.91 -3.31 8.00
CA ASN A 4 26.36 -4.26 9.02
C ASN A 4 26.71 -5.62 8.35
N PRO A 5 27.96 -6.10 8.44
CA PRO A 5 28.38 -7.34 7.77
C PRO A 5 27.69 -8.60 8.32
N HIS A 6 27.03 -8.50 9.47
CA HIS A 6 26.29 -9.60 10.10
C HIS A 6 24.81 -9.63 9.73
N LEU A 7 24.27 -8.60 9.05
CA LEU A 7 22.91 -8.67 8.52
C LEU A 7 22.95 -9.52 7.24
N LYS A 8 22.36 -10.73 7.29
CA LYS A 8 22.46 -11.71 6.19
C LYS A 8 21.21 -11.84 5.34
N ALA A 9 20.03 -11.50 5.85
CA ALA A 9 18.77 -11.47 5.09
C ALA A 9 17.69 -10.72 5.89
N ILE A 10 16.65 -10.26 5.22
CA ILE A 10 15.44 -9.68 5.86
C ILE A 10 14.15 -10.28 5.28
N PHE A 11 13.08 -10.23 6.06
CA PHE A 11 11.74 -10.70 5.69
C PHE A 11 10.68 -9.65 6.10
N PRO A 12 10.56 -8.52 5.38
CA PRO A 12 9.55 -7.51 5.66
C PRO A 12 8.14 -8.02 5.32
N VAL A 13 7.16 -7.69 6.16
CA VAL A 13 5.74 -8.03 5.98
C VAL A 13 4.93 -6.77 6.16
N VAL A 14 4.12 -6.39 5.16
CA VAL A 14 3.27 -5.19 5.15
C VAL A 14 4.00 -3.94 5.68
N SER A 15 5.20 -3.67 5.15
CA SER A 15 6.10 -2.68 5.76
C SER A 15 6.16 -1.33 5.05
N GLY A 16 5.99 -1.32 3.73
CA GLY A 16 6.35 -0.17 2.89
C GLY A 16 7.84 0.16 2.95
N ASP A 17 8.24 1.24 2.29
CA ASP A 17 9.62 1.71 2.24
C ASP A 17 9.78 3.25 2.20
N ASP A 18 8.68 4.01 2.19
CA ASP A 18 8.74 5.48 2.06
C ASP A 18 7.69 6.20 2.91
N ASP A 19 8.10 6.90 3.97
CA ASP A 19 7.16 7.58 4.88
C ASP A 19 6.26 8.61 4.18
N TYR A 20 6.75 9.29 3.13
CA TYR A 20 5.95 10.26 2.39
C TYR A 20 4.85 9.55 1.61
N ARG A 21 5.21 8.62 0.73
CA ARG A 21 4.29 7.96 -0.23
C ARG A 21 3.41 6.91 0.42
N ASP A 22 3.84 6.37 1.56
CA ASP A 22 3.16 5.27 2.22
C ASP A 22 2.30 5.72 3.38
N ARG A 23 2.79 6.64 4.22
CA ARG A 23 2.15 6.93 5.52
C ARG A 23 1.45 8.27 5.59
N TYR A 24 2.06 9.32 5.04
CA TYR A 24 1.57 10.69 5.20
C TYR A 24 0.86 11.25 3.96
N TYR A 25 1.36 10.95 2.77
CA TYR A 25 0.88 11.48 1.50
C TYR A 25 0.69 10.35 0.47
N SER A 26 -0.19 10.57 -0.48
CA SER A 26 -0.28 9.77 -1.69
C SER A 26 0.77 10.22 -2.70
N ARG A 27 0.98 9.42 -3.74
CA ARG A 27 1.85 9.80 -4.87
C ARG A 27 1.37 11.03 -5.63
N GLY A 28 0.06 11.33 -5.56
CA GLY A 28 -0.52 12.56 -6.09
C GLY A 28 -0.39 13.77 -5.15
N GLY A 29 0.26 13.62 -3.99
CA GLY A 29 0.48 14.72 -3.02
C GLY A 29 -0.69 14.98 -2.07
N ALA A 30 -1.77 14.20 -2.13
CA ALA A 30 -2.88 14.32 -1.16
C ALA A 30 -2.50 13.66 0.17
N VAL A 31 -2.80 14.32 1.30
CA VAL A 31 -2.55 13.78 2.65
C VAL A 31 -3.42 12.54 2.89
N LYS A 32 -2.82 11.44 3.35
CA LYS A 32 -3.51 10.22 3.81
C LYS A 32 -4.09 10.44 5.22
N LEU A 33 -4.99 11.41 5.35
CA LEU A 33 -5.40 11.97 6.64
C LEU A 33 -6.02 10.94 7.56
N GLY A 34 -7.04 10.25 7.06
CA GLY A 34 -7.78 9.23 7.81
C GLY A 34 -6.88 8.11 8.33
N HIS A 35 -6.04 7.58 7.45
CA HIS A 35 -5.02 6.57 7.77
C HIS A 35 -4.07 7.05 8.87
N ARG A 36 -3.45 8.23 8.67
CA ARG A 36 -2.40 8.70 9.58
C ARG A 36 -2.95 9.06 10.95
N LEU A 37 -4.07 9.79 11.01
CA LEU A 37 -4.68 10.18 12.27
C LEU A 37 -5.23 8.98 13.04
N GLN A 38 -5.83 7.99 12.36
CA GLN A 38 -6.28 6.76 13.02
C GLN A 38 -5.11 6.02 13.68
N TRP A 39 -4.01 5.81 12.96
CA TRP A 39 -2.83 5.16 13.53
C TRP A 39 -2.30 5.94 14.74
N MET A 40 -2.26 7.27 14.66
CA MET A 40 -1.82 8.11 15.78
C MET A 40 -2.77 8.05 16.98
N ALA A 41 -4.09 8.04 16.75
CA ALA A 41 -5.09 7.91 17.80
C ALA A 41 -4.95 6.58 18.55
N GLU A 42 -4.63 5.50 17.84
CA GLU A 42 -4.47 4.18 18.44
C GLU A 42 -3.14 4.01 19.19
N ASN A 43 -2.07 4.66 18.73
CA ASN A 43 -0.71 4.39 19.21
C ASN A 43 -0.08 5.52 20.02
N LEU A 44 -0.52 6.77 19.83
CA LEU A 44 0.12 7.98 20.37
C LEU A 44 -0.82 8.85 21.23
N ARG A 45 -2.05 8.40 21.52
CA ARG A 45 -2.97 9.16 22.36
C ARG A 45 -2.47 9.30 23.79
N THR A 46 -2.78 10.44 24.42
CA THR A 46 -2.51 10.62 25.85
C THR A 46 -3.37 9.68 26.69
N PRO A 47 -2.87 9.17 27.84
CA PRO A 47 -3.66 8.33 28.73
C PRO A 47 -5.01 8.98 29.11
N GLY A 48 -6.09 8.21 29.04
CA GLY A 48 -7.45 8.68 29.36
C GLY A 48 -8.12 9.54 28.28
N TYR A 49 -7.46 9.79 27.15
CA TYR A 49 -8.09 10.44 26.00
C TYR A 49 -8.86 9.42 25.15
N GLU A 50 -10.13 9.71 24.86
CA GLU A 50 -10.97 8.87 24.02
C GLU A 50 -11.19 9.55 22.66
N PRO A 51 -10.42 9.18 21.62
CA PRO A 51 -10.53 9.79 20.30
C PRO A 51 -11.78 9.30 19.56
N ASP A 52 -12.44 10.21 18.87
CA ASP A 52 -13.55 9.91 17.96
C ASP A 52 -13.13 10.19 16.52
N PHE A 53 -13.07 9.12 15.73
CA PHE A 53 -12.65 9.16 14.34
C PHE A 53 -13.42 10.19 13.51
N ASN A 54 -14.75 10.22 13.64
CA ASN A 54 -15.57 11.16 12.89
C ASN A 54 -15.32 12.60 13.32
N ARG A 55 -14.89 12.84 14.56
CA ARG A 55 -14.57 14.21 15.00
C ARG A 55 -13.20 14.65 14.51
N PHE A 56 -12.18 13.81 14.62
CA PHE A 56 -10.82 14.24 14.28
C PHE A 56 -10.53 14.25 12.77
N VAL A 57 -11.17 13.38 11.97
CA VAL A 57 -10.94 13.36 10.51
C VAL A 57 -11.57 14.58 9.84
N TRP A 58 -12.65 15.11 10.43
CA TRP A 58 -13.34 16.32 10.00
C TRP A 58 -12.86 17.60 10.72
N HIS A 59 -11.87 17.47 11.61
CA HIS A 59 -11.37 18.59 12.40
C HIS A 59 -10.65 19.62 11.53
N LEU A 60 -10.98 20.90 11.75
CA LEU A 60 -10.33 22.04 11.12
C LEU A 60 -9.85 23.04 12.19
N PRO A 61 -8.70 23.71 11.97
CA PRO A 61 -7.82 23.57 10.81
C PRO A 61 -7.01 22.26 10.83
N LEU A 62 -6.75 21.71 9.63
CA LEU A 62 -6.05 20.44 9.42
C LEU A 62 -4.72 20.34 10.20
N ARG A 63 -4.00 21.46 10.31
CA ARG A 63 -2.73 21.55 11.05
C ARG A 63 -2.84 21.17 12.54
N THR A 64 -4.04 21.09 13.09
CA THR A 64 -4.29 20.75 14.50
C THR A 64 -5.03 19.43 14.69
N SER A 65 -5.21 18.65 13.63
CA SER A 65 -5.97 17.39 13.71
C SER A 65 -5.22 16.30 14.49
N ASP A 66 -3.90 16.42 14.69
CA ASP A 66 -3.13 15.60 15.63
C ASP A 66 -3.65 15.73 17.06
N ARG A 67 -3.97 16.96 17.49
CA ARG A 67 -4.54 17.21 18.82
C ARG A 67 -5.91 16.59 18.97
N ALA A 68 -6.74 16.68 17.93
CA ALA A 68 -8.05 16.04 17.89
C ALA A 68 -7.96 14.51 17.87
N ALA A 69 -6.90 13.94 17.27
CA ALA A 69 -6.70 12.49 17.22
C ALA A 69 -6.04 11.93 18.48
N THR A 70 -5.18 12.69 19.15
CA THR A 70 -4.30 12.16 20.20
C THR A 70 -4.44 12.83 21.57
N GLY A 71 -5.12 13.98 21.65
CA GLY A 71 -5.17 14.80 22.87
C GLY A 71 -3.92 15.68 23.09
N ALA A 72 -2.89 15.56 22.24
CA ALA A 72 -1.65 16.33 22.34
C ALA A 72 -1.12 16.77 20.98
N THR A 73 -0.15 17.68 20.97
CA THR A 73 0.57 18.02 19.73
C THR A 73 1.58 16.93 19.41
N SER A 74 1.59 16.43 18.17
CA SER A 74 2.56 15.45 17.70
C SER A 74 3.61 16.11 16.81
N GLU A 75 4.87 16.10 17.25
CA GLU A 75 5.97 16.67 16.47
C GLU A 75 6.06 16.05 15.06
N ALA A 76 5.93 14.72 14.96
CA ALA A 76 5.99 14.02 13.67
C ALA A 76 4.87 14.46 12.72
N TYR A 77 3.67 14.74 13.23
CA TYR A 77 2.58 15.27 12.41
C TYR A 77 2.84 16.72 12.00
N GLN A 78 3.31 17.56 12.92
CA GLN A 78 3.63 18.96 12.62
C GLN A 78 4.74 19.07 11.58
N GLN A 79 5.79 18.24 11.68
CA GLN A 79 6.83 18.12 10.65
C GLN A 79 6.21 17.75 9.30
N ALA A 80 5.37 16.72 9.25
CA ALA A 80 4.74 16.32 8.00
C ALA A 80 3.86 17.44 7.38
N MET A 81 3.12 18.19 8.19
CA MET A 81 2.31 19.33 7.72
C MET A 81 3.15 20.54 7.27
N ASN A 82 4.41 20.63 7.71
CA ASN A 82 5.36 21.64 7.24
C ASN A 82 6.07 21.24 5.94
N HIS A 83 5.99 19.97 5.55
CA HIS A 83 6.59 19.41 4.35
C HIS A 83 5.53 18.76 3.43
N PRO A 84 4.64 19.54 2.77
CA PRO A 84 3.54 19.00 1.97
C PRO A 84 3.98 18.37 0.64
N THR A 85 5.20 18.64 0.20
CA THR A 85 5.78 18.10 -1.04
C THR A 85 6.92 17.14 -0.73
N PHE A 86 7.24 16.24 -1.66
CA PHE A 86 8.41 15.35 -1.54
C PHE A 86 9.72 16.13 -1.69
N ASP A 87 10.12 16.82 -0.63
CA ASP A 87 11.29 17.70 -0.57
C ASP A 87 12.52 17.00 0.06
N ARG A 88 13.53 17.77 0.50
CA ARG A 88 14.76 17.23 1.09
C ARG A 88 14.52 16.49 2.40
N PHE A 89 13.51 16.88 3.18
CA PHE A 89 13.20 16.25 4.47
C PHE A 89 12.77 14.81 4.23
N TRP A 90 11.82 14.60 3.32
CA TRP A 90 11.33 13.26 2.98
C TRP A 90 12.38 12.39 2.30
N ARG A 91 13.14 12.94 1.34
CA ARG A 91 14.24 12.20 0.69
C ARG A 91 15.29 11.71 1.69
N ALA A 92 15.57 12.48 2.75
CA ALA A 92 16.58 12.11 3.74
C ALA A 92 16.20 10.89 4.59
N ILE A 93 14.89 10.59 4.71
CA ILE A 93 14.38 9.49 5.53
C ILE A 93 13.76 8.35 4.71
N SER A 94 13.65 8.52 3.39
CA SER A 94 13.11 7.49 2.49
C SER A 94 14.07 6.30 2.35
N THR A 95 13.57 5.08 2.56
CA THR A 95 14.33 3.87 2.25
C THR A 95 14.37 3.64 0.75
N GLN A 96 13.33 4.05 0.03
CA GLN A 96 13.23 3.97 -1.43
C GLN A 96 14.44 4.61 -2.14
N GLU A 97 14.94 5.73 -1.62
CA GLU A 97 16.13 6.45 -2.14
C GLU A 97 17.46 5.71 -1.93
N HIS A 98 17.45 4.56 -1.25
CA HIS A 98 18.63 3.79 -0.86
C HIS A 98 18.53 2.29 -1.17
N LEU A 99 17.45 1.83 -1.82
CA LEU A 99 17.25 0.42 -2.17
C LEU A 99 18.41 -0.13 -3.00
N GLU A 100 18.99 0.69 -3.87
CA GLU A 100 20.11 0.30 -4.73
C GLU A 100 21.40 0.03 -3.96
N LYS A 101 21.45 0.29 -2.66
CA LYS A 101 22.58 -0.02 -1.76
C LYS A 101 22.36 -1.33 -0.99
N ILE A 102 21.16 -1.88 -1.00
CA ILE A 102 20.85 -3.15 -0.34
C ILE A 102 21.49 -4.28 -1.14
N ARG A 103 22.29 -5.11 -0.46
CA ARG A 103 23.01 -6.26 -1.06
C ARG A 103 22.61 -7.60 -0.44
N ILE A 104 21.81 -7.57 0.62
CA ILE A 104 21.31 -8.77 1.28
C ILE A 104 20.07 -9.29 0.54
N PRO A 105 19.81 -10.60 0.61
CA PRO A 105 18.52 -11.19 0.25
C PRO A 105 17.34 -10.52 0.98
N VAL A 106 16.31 -10.15 0.23
CA VAL A 106 15.02 -9.64 0.74
C VAL A 106 13.88 -10.55 0.30
N PHE A 107 13.05 -11.03 1.23
CA PHE A 107 11.77 -11.66 0.91
C PHE A 107 10.63 -10.87 1.53
N ALA A 108 9.97 -10.05 0.71
CA ALA A 108 8.85 -9.22 1.12
C ALA A 108 7.51 -9.95 0.98
N VAL A 109 6.56 -9.63 1.88
CA VAL A 109 5.18 -10.11 1.84
C VAL A 109 4.23 -8.92 1.97
N GLY A 110 3.31 -8.77 1.02
CA GLY A 110 2.30 -7.70 0.99
C GLY A 110 0.93 -8.22 0.56
N GLY A 111 -0.04 -7.31 0.42
CA GLY A 111 -1.41 -7.66 0.03
C GLY A 111 -2.07 -6.64 -0.89
N TRP A 112 -2.95 -7.07 -1.81
CA TRP A 112 -3.60 -6.16 -2.76
C TRP A 112 -4.44 -5.05 -2.12
N TYR A 113 -4.95 -5.28 -0.91
CA TYR A 113 -5.72 -4.30 -0.13
C TYR A 113 -4.89 -3.68 1.00
N ASP A 114 -3.56 -3.86 0.98
CA ASP A 114 -2.64 -3.23 1.90
C ASP A 114 -2.13 -1.88 1.35
N ASN A 115 -2.01 -0.88 2.22
CA ASN A 115 -1.64 0.47 1.84
C ASN A 115 -0.18 0.63 1.36
N TYR A 116 0.65 -0.42 1.49
CA TYR A 116 2.05 -0.44 1.09
C TYR A 116 2.32 -1.25 -0.19
N VAL A 117 1.31 -1.91 -0.77
CA VAL A 117 1.49 -2.85 -1.89
C VAL A 117 2.26 -2.26 -3.07
N GLN A 118 2.03 -0.99 -3.38
CA GLN A 118 2.75 -0.33 -4.47
C GLN A 118 4.25 -0.21 -4.18
N SER A 119 4.60 0.15 -2.95
CA SER A 119 5.98 0.32 -2.51
C SER A 119 6.67 -1.03 -2.36
N ASP A 120 5.98 -2.08 -1.88
CA ASP A 120 6.52 -3.44 -1.86
C ASP A 120 6.88 -3.95 -3.27
N ILE A 121 6.01 -3.69 -4.26
CA ILE A 121 6.24 -4.05 -5.67
C ILE A 121 7.42 -3.25 -6.27
N GLU A 122 7.45 -1.93 -6.06
CA GLU A 122 8.52 -1.07 -6.57
C GLU A 122 9.88 -1.37 -5.93
N ALA A 123 9.89 -1.66 -4.63
CA ALA A 123 11.06 -2.12 -3.91
C ALA A 123 11.58 -3.43 -4.52
N TYR A 124 10.70 -4.40 -4.74
CA TYR A 124 11.06 -5.66 -5.39
C TYR A 124 11.67 -5.43 -6.79
N VAL A 125 11.01 -4.65 -7.65
CA VAL A 125 11.51 -4.35 -9.00
C VAL A 125 12.88 -3.68 -8.96
N THR A 126 13.10 -2.75 -8.02
CA THR A 126 14.39 -2.05 -7.86
C THR A 126 15.47 -2.99 -7.35
N LEU A 127 15.18 -3.77 -6.30
CA LEU A 127 16.12 -4.69 -5.68
C LEU A 127 16.50 -5.83 -6.63
N ARG A 128 15.61 -6.30 -7.49
CA ARG A 128 15.91 -7.33 -8.51
C ARG A 128 16.98 -6.88 -9.51
N LYS A 129 17.14 -5.58 -9.73
CA LYS A 129 18.20 -5.03 -10.60
C LYS A 129 19.57 -5.04 -9.90
N THR A 130 19.61 -5.04 -8.57
CA THR A 130 20.85 -4.99 -7.80
C THR A 130 21.28 -6.34 -7.27
N THR A 131 20.34 -7.20 -6.87
CA THR A 131 20.61 -8.57 -6.43
C THR A 131 19.57 -9.55 -7.01
N GLY A 132 20.04 -10.72 -7.45
CA GLY A 132 19.18 -11.76 -8.03
C GLY A 132 18.41 -12.60 -7.00
N THR A 133 18.55 -12.30 -5.72
CA THR A 133 18.09 -13.17 -4.62
C THR A 133 16.78 -12.72 -4.01
N ASN A 134 16.19 -11.61 -4.44
CA ASN A 134 14.98 -11.06 -3.82
C ASN A 134 13.70 -11.78 -4.25
N ARG A 135 12.74 -11.81 -3.34
CA ARG A 135 11.43 -12.46 -3.48
C ARG A 135 10.30 -11.54 -3.02
N LEU A 136 9.13 -11.71 -3.62
CA LEU A 136 7.92 -11.00 -3.24
C LEU A 136 6.70 -11.93 -3.29
N LEU A 137 5.88 -11.87 -2.24
CA LEU A 137 4.59 -12.56 -2.15
C LEU A 137 3.48 -11.52 -1.96
N ILE A 138 2.54 -11.43 -2.92
CA ILE A 138 1.35 -10.56 -2.81
C ILE A 138 0.08 -11.40 -2.82
N GLY A 139 -0.61 -11.47 -1.68
CA GLY A 139 -1.93 -12.11 -1.60
C GLY A 139 -3.09 -11.13 -1.69
N PRO A 140 -4.34 -11.61 -1.68
CA PRO A 140 -5.53 -10.76 -1.71
C PRO A 140 -5.88 -10.26 -0.30
N TRP A 141 -4.87 -9.82 0.45
CA TRP A 141 -5.00 -9.51 1.87
C TRP A 141 -5.03 -8.01 2.12
N PRO A 142 -5.70 -7.57 3.21
CA PRO A 142 -5.55 -6.23 3.73
C PRO A 142 -4.35 -6.14 4.70
N HIS A 143 -4.14 -4.97 5.32
CA HIS A 143 -2.99 -4.73 6.21
C HIS A 143 -2.85 -5.77 7.33
N ASN A 144 -3.93 -6.06 8.06
CA ASN A 144 -3.97 -7.26 8.90
C ASN A 144 -4.40 -8.45 8.04
N MET A 145 -3.42 -9.21 7.58
CA MET A 145 -3.61 -10.33 6.65
C MET A 145 -4.51 -11.46 7.17
N SER A 146 -4.86 -11.48 8.46
CA SER A 146 -5.81 -12.45 9.02
C SER A 146 -7.27 -12.00 8.93
N TYR A 147 -7.51 -10.75 8.54
CA TYR A 147 -8.85 -10.18 8.45
C TYR A 147 -9.58 -10.71 7.22
N LYS A 148 -10.86 -11.06 7.40
CA LYS A 148 -11.74 -11.51 6.32
C LYS A 148 -12.63 -10.35 5.87
N PHE A 149 -12.74 -10.16 4.57
CA PHE A 149 -13.65 -9.18 3.99
C PHE A 149 -15.11 -9.58 4.24
N ALA A 150 -15.98 -8.59 4.38
CA ALA A 150 -17.42 -8.84 4.56
C ALA A 150 -18.07 -9.31 3.25
N ASP A 151 -17.70 -8.67 2.13
CA ASP A 151 -18.36 -8.84 0.84
C ASP A 151 -17.48 -9.59 -0.19
N ALA A 152 -16.36 -10.18 0.24
CA ALA A 152 -15.45 -10.93 -0.63
C ALA A 152 -14.86 -12.17 0.05
N ASP A 153 -14.86 -13.29 -0.68
CA ASP A 153 -14.15 -14.52 -0.30
C ASP A 153 -13.22 -14.95 -1.45
N PHE A 154 -11.93 -15.07 -1.14
CA PHE A 154 -10.89 -15.47 -2.09
C PHE A 154 -10.57 -16.97 -2.02
N GLY A 155 -11.32 -17.71 -1.21
CA GLY A 155 -11.17 -19.15 -1.01
C GLY A 155 -10.02 -19.52 -0.08
N PRO A 156 -9.98 -20.79 0.39
CA PRO A 156 -8.90 -21.28 1.25
C PRO A 156 -7.53 -21.20 0.59
N GLU A 157 -7.49 -21.20 -0.74
CA GLU A 157 -6.25 -21.23 -1.52
C GLU A 157 -5.50 -19.90 -1.43
N ALA A 158 -6.18 -18.81 -1.06
CA ALA A 158 -5.55 -17.53 -0.75
C ALA A 158 -4.70 -17.56 0.53
N ALA A 159 -4.83 -18.58 1.39
CA ALA A 159 -4.04 -18.69 2.61
C ALA A 159 -2.62 -19.20 2.31
N VAL A 160 -1.62 -18.56 2.91
CA VAL A 160 -0.21 -18.96 2.77
C VAL A 160 0.44 -19.06 4.16
N PRO A 161 1.25 -20.10 4.44
CA PRO A 161 1.91 -20.24 5.74
C PRO A 161 3.12 -19.30 5.87
N VAL A 162 2.87 -17.99 5.98
CA VAL A 162 3.92 -16.93 6.00
C VAL A 162 5.01 -17.21 7.04
N ARG A 163 4.64 -17.65 8.25
CA ARG A 163 5.63 -18.01 9.29
C ARG A 163 6.56 -19.15 8.85
N ARG A 164 6.04 -20.16 8.12
CA ARG A 164 6.86 -21.25 7.59
C ARG A 164 7.82 -20.75 6.51
N LEU A 165 7.35 -19.88 5.62
CA LEU A 165 8.18 -19.26 4.58
C LEU A 165 9.28 -18.40 5.20
N GLN A 166 8.98 -17.66 6.27
CA GLN A 166 9.96 -16.86 7.01
C GLN A 166 11.06 -17.74 7.64
N LEU A 167 10.68 -18.87 8.26
CA LEU A 167 11.66 -19.81 8.81
C LEU A 167 12.54 -20.41 7.72
N GLN A 168 11.96 -20.85 6.59
CA GLN A 168 12.71 -21.36 5.45
C GLN A 168 13.68 -20.29 4.90
N TRP A 169 13.24 -19.04 4.84
CA TRP A 169 14.08 -17.95 4.38
C TRP A 169 15.32 -17.75 5.25
N PHE A 170 15.15 -17.78 6.57
CA PHE A 170 16.29 -17.65 7.48
C PHE A 170 17.14 -18.93 7.55
N ASP A 171 16.54 -20.11 7.45
CA ASP A 171 17.27 -21.38 7.32
C ASP A 171 18.22 -21.35 6.11
N GLN A 172 17.78 -20.76 4.99
CA GLN A 172 18.61 -20.58 3.80
C GLN A 172 19.82 -19.68 4.06
N TRP A 173 19.59 -18.47 4.55
CA TRP A 173 20.61 -17.42 4.55
C TRP A 173 21.43 -17.30 5.83
N LEU A 174 20.93 -17.81 6.96
CA LEU A 174 21.62 -17.79 8.25
C LEU A 174 22.16 -19.16 8.64
N ALA A 175 21.47 -20.25 8.26
CA ALA A 175 21.90 -21.61 8.58
C ALA A 175 22.50 -22.39 7.39
N GLY A 176 22.50 -21.81 6.18
CA GLY A 176 23.09 -22.43 4.99
C GLY A 176 22.35 -23.69 4.51
N LYS A 177 21.08 -23.86 4.89
CA LYS A 177 20.26 -25.01 4.48
C LYS A 177 19.65 -24.76 3.11
N GLU A 178 19.60 -25.77 2.26
CA GLU A 178 18.82 -25.68 1.03
C GLU A 178 17.32 -25.69 1.34
N THR A 179 16.57 -24.77 0.74
CA THR A 179 15.13 -24.68 0.88
C THR A 179 14.44 -24.64 -0.49
N PRO A 180 13.18 -25.11 -0.60
CA PRO A 180 12.45 -25.07 -1.87
C PRO A 180 12.24 -23.66 -2.41
N LEU A 181 12.44 -22.63 -1.58
CA LEU A 181 12.26 -21.24 -1.98
C LEU A 181 13.12 -20.94 -3.21
N THR A 182 14.40 -21.31 -3.25
CA THR A 182 15.28 -20.97 -4.39
C THR A 182 14.96 -21.72 -5.69
N ALA A 183 14.16 -22.79 -5.63
CA ALA A 183 13.79 -23.60 -6.79
C ALA A 183 12.53 -23.11 -7.53
N VAL A 184 11.79 -22.16 -6.95
CA VAL A 184 10.56 -21.59 -7.54
C VAL A 184 10.75 -20.14 -7.96
N PRO A 185 9.91 -19.62 -8.89
CA PRO A 185 9.97 -18.23 -9.29
C PRO A 185 9.96 -17.26 -8.08
N PRO A 186 10.68 -16.14 -8.18
CA PRO A 186 10.88 -15.19 -7.08
C PRO A 186 9.64 -14.37 -6.74
N LEU A 187 8.71 -14.21 -7.69
CA LEU A 187 7.49 -13.44 -7.50
C LEU A 187 6.28 -14.38 -7.50
N LYS A 188 5.47 -14.29 -6.45
CA LYS A 188 4.21 -15.02 -6.32
C LYS A 188 3.08 -14.04 -6.00
N VAL A 189 2.10 -13.93 -6.88
CA VAL A 189 0.98 -12.99 -6.74
C VAL A 189 -0.36 -13.71 -6.87
N PHE A 190 -1.35 -13.29 -6.10
CA PHE A 190 -2.70 -13.85 -6.19
C PHE A 190 -3.52 -13.11 -7.24
N VAL A 191 -4.05 -13.81 -8.22
CA VAL A 191 -4.92 -13.25 -9.27
C VAL A 191 -6.37 -13.31 -8.80
N MET A 192 -6.88 -12.17 -8.32
CA MET A 192 -8.28 -12.03 -7.90
C MET A 192 -9.23 -12.18 -9.10
N GLY A 193 -10.46 -12.65 -8.84
CA GLY A 193 -11.43 -12.99 -9.88
C GLY A 193 -11.23 -14.40 -10.44
N ALA A 194 -9.99 -14.79 -10.76
CA ALA A 194 -9.63 -16.19 -11.03
C ALA A 194 -9.39 -17.00 -9.73
N ASN A 195 -9.05 -16.31 -8.64
CA ASN A 195 -8.70 -16.86 -7.33
C ASN A 195 -7.57 -17.92 -7.39
N GLN A 196 -6.49 -17.59 -8.10
CA GLN A 196 -5.36 -18.48 -8.34
C GLN A 196 -4.02 -17.77 -8.11
N TRP A 197 -3.01 -18.53 -7.67
CA TRP A 197 -1.65 -18.02 -7.57
C TRP A 197 -0.95 -18.04 -8.92
N LEU A 198 -0.35 -16.91 -9.28
CA LEU A 198 0.59 -16.77 -10.39
C LEU A 198 2.01 -16.70 -9.83
N GLU A 199 2.88 -17.59 -10.31
CA GLU A 199 4.32 -17.56 -10.03
C GLU A 199 5.04 -17.07 -11.29
N THR A 200 5.89 -16.05 -11.18
CA THR A 200 6.55 -15.40 -12.30
C THR A 200 7.95 -14.89 -11.93
N GLN A 201 8.77 -14.59 -12.94
CA GLN A 201 10.15 -14.13 -12.78
C GLN A 201 10.28 -12.63 -12.55
N GLU A 202 9.29 -11.84 -12.98
CA GLU A 202 9.36 -10.39 -13.03
C GLU A 202 8.00 -9.70 -12.87
N TRP A 203 8.07 -8.43 -12.51
CA TRP A 203 6.91 -7.53 -12.47
C TRP A 203 7.16 -6.31 -13.37
N PRO A 204 6.21 -5.93 -14.24
CA PRO A 204 5.01 -6.70 -14.62
C PRO A 204 5.37 -8.07 -15.23
N PRO A 205 4.45 -9.06 -15.27
CA PRO A 205 4.70 -10.33 -15.95
C PRO A 205 5.13 -10.12 -17.42
N ALA A 206 6.01 -10.97 -17.95
CA ALA A 206 6.58 -10.85 -19.30
C ALA A 206 5.52 -10.82 -20.42
N GLU A 207 4.41 -11.53 -20.21
CA GLU A 207 3.28 -11.63 -21.13
C GLU A 207 2.32 -10.44 -21.01
N ALA A 208 2.51 -9.55 -20.03
CA ALA A 208 1.66 -8.39 -19.86
C ALA A 208 1.71 -7.49 -21.11
N ARG A 209 0.54 -7.07 -21.56
CA ARG A 209 0.37 -6.14 -22.69
C ARG A 209 -0.41 -4.93 -22.20
N PRO A 210 0.23 -3.74 -22.08
CA PRO A 210 -0.50 -2.52 -21.75
C PRO A 210 -1.65 -2.31 -22.72
N ALA A 211 -2.85 -2.10 -22.19
CA ALA A 211 -4.04 -1.79 -22.97
C ALA A 211 -4.59 -0.45 -22.51
N VAL A 212 -4.79 0.47 -23.45
CA VAL A 212 -5.39 1.77 -23.18
C VAL A 212 -6.90 1.66 -23.34
N LEU A 213 -7.63 2.05 -22.30
CA LEU A 213 -9.08 2.21 -22.33
C LEU A 213 -9.40 3.70 -22.19
N TYR A 214 -10.10 4.25 -23.18
CA TYR A 214 -10.53 5.64 -23.21
C TYR A 214 -11.92 5.78 -22.56
N LEU A 215 -12.11 6.87 -21.82
CA LEU A 215 -13.41 7.31 -21.32
C LEU A 215 -14.26 7.79 -22.51
N ASP A 216 -15.53 7.42 -22.54
CA ASP A 216 -16.51 7.86 -23.53
C ASP A 216 -17.90 7.95 -22.89
N SER A 217 -18.72 8.89 -23.34
CA SER A 217 -20.08 9.15 -22.84
C SER A 217 -20.85 9.98 -23.87
N ASN A 218 -22.16 10.21 -23.68
CA ASN A 218 -22.87 11.28 -24.39
C ASN A 218 -23.09 12.50 -23.47
N GLY A 219 -22.16 12.77 -22.56
CA GLY A 219 -22.23 13.86 -21.58
C GLY A 219 -23.09 13.56 -20.35
N HIS A 220 -23.38 12.28 -20.09
CA HIS A 220 -24.21 11.83 -18.98
C HIS A 220 -23.55 10.68 -18.20
N ALA A 221 -22.23 10.68 -18.03
CA ALA A 221 -21.51 9.64 -17.29
C ALA A 221 -21.68 9.71 -15.77
N ASN A 222 -22.36 10.76 -15.26
CA ASN A 222 -22.59 10.91 -13.83
C ASN A 222 -23.48 9.78 -13.29
N THR A 223 -23.12 9.25 -12.12
CA THR A 223 -23.81 8.16 -11.40
C THR A 223 -23.76 6.80 -12.10
N VAL A 224 -24.19 5.76 -11.39
CA VAL A 224 -24.26 4.38 -11.93
C VAL A 224 -25.31 4.20 -13.02
N ALA A 225 -26.29 5.11 -13.11
CA ALA A 225 -27.34 5.11 -14.13
C ALA A 225 -26.96 5.94 -15.38
N GLY A 226 -25.76 6.52 -15.39
CA GLY A 226 -25.24 7.28 -16.52
C GLY A 226 -24.85 6.41 -17.72
N ASP A 227 -24.32 7.06 -18.75
CA ASP A 227 -23.95 6.42 -20.03
C ASP A 227 -22.44 6.26 -20.26
N GLY A 228 -21.66 6.44 -19.20
CA GLY A 228 -20.21 6.30 -19.22
C GLY A 228 -19.77 4.89 -19.61
N ARG A 229 -18.77 4.80 -20.48
CA ARG A 229 -18.22 3.53 -20.98
C ARG A 229 -16.71 3.64 -21.21
N LEU A 230 -16.06 2.47 -21.25
CA LEU A 230 -14.65 2.32 -21.61
C LEU A 230 -14.51 1.75 -23.02
N ARG A 231 -13.61 2.32 -23.83
CA ARG A 231 -13.40 1.90 -25.23
C ARG A 231 -11.92 1.69 -25.56
N ARG A 232 -11.63 0.77 -26.49
CA ARG A 232 -10.26 0.47 -26.99
C ARG A 232 -9.76 1.43 -28.08
N GLY A 233 -10.37 2.61 -28.21
CA GLY A 233 -10.00 3.64 -29.16
C GLY A 233 -10.70 4.96 -28.84
N LEU A 234 -10.18 6.05 -29.40
CA LEU A 234 -10.74 7.38 -29.19
C LEU A 234 -12.16 7.47 -29.75
N SER A 235 -13.02 8.20 -29.04
CA SER A 235 -14.33 8.55 -29.54
C SER A 235 -14.18 9.58 -30.67
N PRO A 236 -14.94 9.46 -31.78
CA PRO A 236 -14.96 10.50 -32.82
C PRO A 236 -15.67 11.78 -32.35
N ARG A 237 -16.37 11.73 -31.21
CA ARG A 237 -17.05 12.87 -30.60
C ARG A 237 -16.32 13.25 -29.31
N VAL A 238 -16.12 14.54 -29.12
CA VAL A 238 -15.64 15.09 -27.86
C VAL A 238 -16.87 15.49 -27.04
N THR A 239 -17.02 14.86 -25.88
CA THR A 239 -18.07 15.14 -24.90
C THR A 239 -17.40 15.46 -23.56
N GLU A 240 -18.10 16.25 -22.74
CA GLU A 240 -17.65 16.60 -21.40
C GLU A 240 -18.69 16.10 -20.40
N ASP A 241 -18.22 15.52 -19.29
CA ASP A 241 -19.03 15.18 -18.13
C ASP A 241 -18.65 16.14 -17.00
N VAL A 242 -19.64 16.87 -16.46
CA VAL A 242 -19.42 17.92 -15.47
C VAL A 242 -19.93 17.46 -14.11
N TYR A 243 -19.21 17.79 -13.04
CA TYR A 243 -19.66 17.57 -11.67
C TYR A 243 -19.21 18.70 -10.76
N THR A 244 -19.95 18.90 -9.66
CA THR A 244 -19.58 19.84 -8.61
C THR A 244 -18.91 19.10 -7.47
N TYR A 245 -17.76 19.59 -7.03
CA TYR A 245 -17.10 19.11 -5.81
C TYR A 245 -17.33 20.10 -4.66
N ASP A 246 -18.00 19.65 -3.61
CA ASP A 246 -18.12 20.38 -2.34
C ASP A 246 -17.19 19.75 -1.30
N PRO A 247 -16.14 20.44 -0.84
CA PRO A 247 -15.24 19.93 0.20
C PRO A 247 -15.94 19.57 1.53
N ARG A 248 -17.13 20.11 1.79
CA ARG A 248 -17.95 19.78 2.97
C ARG A 248 -18.72 18.48 2.81
N ASN A 249 -18.78 17.94 1.59
CA ASN A 249 -19.42 16.68 1.24
C ASN A 249 -18.57 15.88 0.22
N PRO A 250 -17.36 15.44 0.60
CA PRO A 250 -16.51 14.63 -0.23
C PRO A 250 -17.09 13.22 -0.38
N VAL A 251 -16.70 12.53 -1.46
CA VAL A 251 -17.03 11.11 -1.63
C VAL A 251 -16.37 10.30 -0.50
N PRO A 252 -17.13 9.49 0.26
CA PRO A 252 -16.58 8.69 1.34
C PRO A 252 -15.68 7.57 0.78
N THR A 253 -14.53 7.35 1.41
CA THR A 253 -13.68 6.19 1.12
C THR A 253 -14.43 4.90 1.45
N ARG A 254 -14.51 3.98 0.49
CA ARG A 254 -15.08 2.63 0.66
C ARG A 254 -14.07 1.60 0.16
N GLY A 255 -13.50 0.82 1.07
CA GLY A 255 -12.51 -0.19 0.76
C GLY A 255 -11.20 0.38 0.18
N GLY A 256 -10.53 -0.44 -0.63
CA GLY A 256 -9.23 -0.14 -1.23
C GLY A 256 -8.03 -0.46 -0.33
N ALA A 257 -6.88 0.09 -0.69
CA ALA A 257 -5.60 -0.09 0.01
C ALA A 257 -5.52 0.80 1.27
N VAL A 258 -6.27 0.42 2.30
CA VAL A 258 -6.46 1.22 3.52
C VAL A 258 -6.02 0.46 4.78
N CYS A 259 -5.66 1.21 5.82
CA CYS A 259 -5.22 0.74 7.14
C CYS A 259 -5.78 1.74 8.19
N CYS A 260 -5.91 1.44 9.48
CA CYS A 260 -5.45 0.23 10.16
C CYS A 260 -6.53 -0.48 10.98
N ASN A 261 -7.72 0.10 11.06
CA ASN A 261 -8.82 -0.44 11.84
C ASN A 261 -10.05 -0.68 10.96
N PRO A 262 -10.39 -1.93 10.64
CA PRO A 262 -11.48 -2.26 9.75
C PRO A 262 -12.87 -1.88 10.30
N ARG A 263 -13.00 -1.59 11.60
CA ARG A 263 -14.26 -1.11 12.21
C ARG A 263 -14.51 0.37 11.91
N VAL A 264 -13.47 1.12 11.59
CA VAL A 264 -13.52 2.56 11.32
C VAL A 264 -13.46 2.81 9.81
N PHE A 265 -12.54 2.10 9.14
CA PHE A 265 -12.40 2.09 7.69
C PHE A 265 -12.55 0.65 7.20
N PRO A 266 -13.75 0.23 6.76
CA PRO A 266 -13.92 -1.10 6.21
C PRO A 266 -12.93 -1.28 5.05
N TRP A 267 -12.08 -2.29 5.20
CA TRP A 267 -11.18 -2.75 4.16
C TRP A 267 -12.00 -3.61 3.21
N GLY A 268 -11.91 -3.34 1.91
CA GLY A 268 -12.70 -4.04 0.87
C GLY A 268 -14.19 -3.87 1.05
#